data_AF-A0A519M122-F1
#
_entry.id   AF-A0A519M122-F1
#
_cell.length_a   1.000
_cell.length_b   1.000
_cell.length_c   1.000
_cell.angle_alpha   90.00
_cell.angle_beta   90.00
_cell.angle_gamma   90.00
#
_symmetry.space_group_name_H-M   'P 1'
#
loop_
_entity.id
_entity.type
_entity.pdbx_description
1 polymer ?
#
loop_
_entity_poly.entity_id
_entity_poly.type
_entity_poly.pdbx_seq_one_letter_code
_entity_poly.pdbx_strand_id
1 'polypeptide(L)' 'EGKSNFMAGLLKDEVLLTPLEQAVKGKSQVNKELIRVSDIVSI' A
#
# COMPACT_ATOMS: atom_id res chain seq x y z
N GLU A 1 3.18 -26.34 6.39
CA GLU A 1 2.68 -24.95 6.33
C GLU A 1 2.89 -24.42 4.92
N GLY A 2 1.82 -24.22 4.15
CA GLY A 2 1.92 -23.89 2.73
C GLY A 2 0.66 -23.17 2.28
N LYS A 3 0.52 -21.91 2.71
CA LYS A 3 -0.58 -21.04 2.25
C LYS A 3 -0.12 -20.33 0.99
N SER A 4 -0.51 -20.87 -0.15
CA SER A 4 -0.41 -20.22 -1.46
C SER A 4 -1.54 -19.19 -1.63
N ASN A 5 -1.39 -18.24 -2.56
CA ASN A 5 -2.39 -17.22 -2.92
C ASN A 5 -2.61 -16.08 -1.91
N PHE A 6 -1.55 -15.67 -1.19
CA PHE A 6 -1.55 -14.46 -0.36
C PHE A 6 -0.48 -13.47 -0.87
N MET A 7 -0.80 -12.19 -0.81
CA MET A 7 0.14 -11.09 -0.99
C MET A 7 0.68 -10.70 0.38
N ALA A 8 2.01 -10.68 0.52
CA ALA A 8 2.65 -10.01 1.64
C ALA A 8 2.84 -8.53 1.28
N GLY A 9 2.46 -7.65 2.20
CA GLY A 9 2.64 -6.21 2.05
C GLY A 9 3.02 -5.56 3.37
N LEU A 10 3.53 -4.35 3.29
CA LEU A 10 3.80 -3.51 4.45
C LEU A 10 2.70 -2.46 4.56
N LEU A 11 2.08 -2.35 5.72
CA LEU A 11 1.09 -1.33 6.01
C LEU A 11 1.38 -0.73 7.38
N LYS A 12 1.68 0.58 7.42
CA LYS A 12 2.01 1.30 8.67
C LYS A 12 3.12 0.61 9.47
N ASP A 13 4.20 0.24 8.79
CA ASP A 13 5.36 -0.46 9.36
C ASP A 13 5.07 -1.87 9.91
N GLU A 14 3.87 -2.40 9.68
CA GLU A 14 3.51 -3.77 10.02
C GLU A 14 3.42 -4.65 8.77
N VAL A 15 3.93 -5.88 8.89
CA VAL A 15 3.84 -6.87 7.81
C VAL A 15 2.45 -7.51 7.85
N LEU A 16 1.70 -7.38 6.76
CA LEU A 16 0.36 -7.93 6.61
C LEU A 16 0.31 -8.96 5.47
N LEU A 17 -0.50 -10.00 5.66
CA LEU A 17 -0.84 -10.98 4.63
C LEU A 17 -2.29 -10.77 4.19
N THR A 18 -2.48 -10.47 2.91
CA THR A 18 -3.79 -10.24 2.30
C THR A 18 -4.07 -11.32 1.25
N PRO A 19 -5.28 -11.91 1.18
CA PRO A 19 -5.64 -12.82 0.10
C PRO A 19 -5.47 -12.15 -1.28
N LEU A 20 -4.90 -12.87 -2.25
CA LEU A 20 -4.57 -12.31 -3.57
C LEU A 20 -5.79 -11.68 -4.25
N GLU A 21 -6.95 -12.31 -4.12
CA GLU A 21 -8.21 -11.84 -4.71
C GLU A 21 -8.68 -10.48 -4.16
N GLN A 22 -8.37 -10.20 -2.89
CA GLN A 22 -8.65 -8.91 -2.25
C GLN A 22 -7.57 -7.88 -2.60
N ALA A 23 -6.31 -8.30 -2.66
CA ALA A 23 -5.19 -7.45 -3.01
C ALA A 23 -5.32 -6.85 -4.42
N VAL A 24 -5.72 -7.66 -5.42
CA VAL A 24 -5.87 -7.19 -6.81
C VAL A 24 -7.08 -6.27 -7.02
N LYS A 25 -8.09 -6.34 -6.14
CA LYS A 25 -9.28 -5.48 -6.17
C LYS A 25 -9.07 -4.17 -5.38
N GLY A 26 -8.03 -4.10 -4.55
CA GLY A 26 -7.68 -2.90 -3.79
C GLY A 26 -7.22 -1.76 -4.68
N LYS A 27 -7.77 -0.56 -4.50
CA LYS A 27 -7.28 0.64 -5.17
C LYS A 27 -6.14 1.24 -4.36
N SER A 28 -4.95 1.35 -4.95
CA SER A 28 -3.85 2.10 -4.35
C SER A 28 -4.11 3.60 -4.51
N GLN A 29 -4.32 4.31 -3.40
CA GLN A 29 -4.48 5.75 -3.39
C GLN A 29 -3.16 6.42 -3.04
N VAL A 30 -2.73 7.38 -3.88
CA VAL A 30 -1.59 8.24 -3.54
C VAL A 30 -2.07 9.32 -2.57
N ASN A 31 -1.28 9.59 -1.54
CA ASN A 31 -1.58 10.65 -0.59
C ASN A 31 -1.36 12.03 -1.26
N LYS A 32 -2.46 12.68 -1.64
CA LYS A 32 -2.43 13.98 -2.34
C LYS A 32 -1.85 15.11 -1.49
N GLU A 33 -1.95 15.01 -0.17
CA GLU A 33 -1.38 16.01 0.73
C GLU A 33 0.16 15.97 0.69
N LEU A 34 0.74 14.77 0.59
CA LEU A 34 2.18 14.62 0.42
C LEU A 34 2.67 15.26 -0.89
N ILE A 35 1.88 15.18 -1.96
CA ILE A 35 2.18 15.85 -3.23
C ILE A 35 2.19 17.38 -3.01
N ARG A 36 1.14 17.91 -2.39
CA ARG A 36 1.00 19.36 -2.12
C ARG A 36 2.19 19.93 -1.33
N VAL A 37 2.61 19.25 -0.26
CA VAL A 37 3.75 19.71 0.53
C VAL A 37 5.08 19.56 -0.21
N SER A 38 5.23 18.51 -1.04
CA SER A 38 6.43 18.34 -1.87
C SER A 38 6.62 19.50 -2.85
N ASP A 39 5.52 20.00 -3.44
CA ASP A 39 5.56 21.15 -4.34
C ASP A 39 5.94 22.46 -3.61
N ILE A 40 5.51 22.63 -2.35
CA ILE A 40 5.86 23.80 -1.52
C ILE A 40 7.35 23.80 -1.14
N VAL A 41 7.88 22.65 -0.73
CA VAL A 41 9.28 22.52 -0.29
C VAL A 41 10.27 22.63 -1.45
N SER A 42 9.81 22.47 -2.69
CA SER A 42 10.64 22.58 -3.90
C SER A 42 10.85 24.02 -4.39
N ILE A 43 10.25 25.01 -3.71
CA ILE A 43 10.37 26.46 -3.97
C ILE A 43 11.42 27.06 -3.03
#